data_AF-A0A7W0SE99-F1
#
_entry.id   AF-A0A7W0SE99-F1
#
_cell.length_a   1.000
_cell.length_b   1.000
_cell.length_c   1.000
_cell.angle_alpha   90.00
_cell.angle_beta   90.00
_cell.angle_gamma   90.00
#
_symmetry.space_group_name_H-M   'P 1'
#
loop_
_entity.id
_entity.type
_entity.pdbx_description
1 polymer ?
#
loop_
_entity_poly.entity_id
_entity_poly.type
_entity_poly.pdbx_seq_one_letter_code
_entity_poly.pdbx_strand_id
1 'polypeptide(L)'
;MPNIQQQIKRVRISERQRDENLRFRSTVKTLTKRLEAAAAAGDKDAIATEHHDLVRLIDKAASQGALHKNTAARKKARASRLAAPSA
;
A
#
# COMPACT_ATOMS: atom_id res chain seq x y z
N MET A 1 -21.22 -4.01 23.39
CA MET A 1 -20.78 -5.42 23.21
C MET A 1 -21.83 -6.15 22.38
N PRO A 2 -21.43 -7.07 21.49
CA PRO A 2 -22.38 -7.93 20.80
C PRO A 2 -22.94 -8.95 21.78
N ASN A 3 -24.27 -9.07 21.84
CA ASN A 3 -24.94 -9.98 22.77
C ASN A 3 -25.15 -11.39 22.17
N ILE A 4 -25.00 -11.52 20.85
CA ILE A 4 -25.16 -12.78 20.11
C ILE A 4 -23.78 -13.38 19.85
N GLN A 5 -23.60 -14.68 20.14
CA GLN A 5 -22.31 -15.40 19.97
C GLN A 5 -21.71 -15.24 18.57
N GLN A 6 -22.54 -15.33 17.53
CA GLN A 6 -22.11 -15.14 16.15
C GLN A 6 -21.56 -13.72 15.91
N GLN A 7 -22.15 -12.69 16.52
CA GLN A 7 -21.67 -11.32 16.37
C GLN A 7 -20.36 -11.09 17.13
N ILE A 8 -20.18 -11.67 18.32
CA ILE A 8 -18.90 -11.64 19.05
C ILE A 8 -17.77 -12.18 18.16
N LYS A 9 -18.03 -13.30 17.46
CA LYS A 9 -17.07 -13.88 16.50
C LYS A 9 -16.80 -12.94 15.33
N ARG A 10 -17.83 -12.29 14.77
CA ARG A 10 -17.67 -11.34 13.64
C ARG A 10 -16.82 -10.13 14.02
N VAL A 11 -16.98 -9.59 15.23
CA VAL A 11 -16.15 -8.48 15.73
C VAL A 11 -14.67 -8.87 15.77
N ARG A 12 -14.34 -10.03 16.36
CA ARG A 12 -12.94 -10.53 16.41
C ARG A 12 -12.32 -10.70 15.03
N ILE A 13 -13.08 -11.23 14.07
CA ILE A 13 -12.61 -11.40 12.68
C ILE A 13 -12.38 -10.04 12.02
N SER A 14 -13.32 -9.11 12.20
CA SER A 14 -13.26 -7.76 11.65
C SER A 14 -12.06 -6.98 12.19
N GLU A 15 -11.77 -7.07 13.48
CA GLU A 15 -10.60 -6.46 14.11
C GLU A 15 -9.29 -6.97 13.51
N ARG A 16 -9.13 -8.31 13.42
CA ARG A 16 -7.94 -8.91 12.79
C ARG A 16 -7.74 -8.45 11.34
N GLN A 17 -8.81 -8.47 10.54
CA GLN A 17 -8.75 -8.01 9.15
C GLN A 17 -8.45 -6.51 9.06
N ARG A 18 -8.99 -5.71 9.97
CA ARG A 18 -8.71 -4.27 10.04
C ARG A 18 -7.23 -4.02 10.30
N ASP A 19 -6.61 -4.74 11.23
CA ASP A 19 -5.19 -4.56 11.56
C ASP A 19 -4.28 -4.94 10.39
N GLU A 20 -4.56 -6.06 9.72
CA GLU A 20 -3.82 -6.48 8.52
C GLU A 20 -3.96 -5.46 7.39
N ASN A 21 -5.19 -5.00 7.11
CA ASN A 21 -5.45 -3.99 6.09
C ASN A 21 -4.80 -2.64 6.43
N LEU A 22 -4.78 -2.27 7.71
CA LEU A 22 -4.13 -1.06 8.19
C LEU A 22 -2.62 -1.13 7.95
N ARG A 23 -1.98 -2.26 8.25
CA ARG A 23 -0.55 -2.48 7.98
C ARG A 23 -0.22 -2.30 6.51
N PHE A 24 -0.97 -2.94 5.60
CA PHE A 24 -0.74 -2.76 4.16
C PHE A 24 -0.89 -1.29 3.73
N ARG A 25 -1.96 -0.62 4.19
CA ARG A 25 -2.24 0.77 3.81
C ARG A 25 -1.17 1.73 4.35
N SER A 26 -0.73 1.55 5.58
CA SER A 26 0.28 2.41 6.20
C SER A 26 1.65 2.20 5.55
N THR A 27 2.07 0.95 5.31
CA THR A 27 3.34 0.66 4.63
C THR A 27 3.36 1.20 3.20
N VAL A 28 2.29 1.02 2.42
CA VAL A 28 2.19 1.62 1.07
C VAL A 28 2.31 3.15 1.13
N LYS A 29 1.68 3.81 2.12
CA LYS A 29 1.80 5.26 2.31
C LYS A 29 3.24 5.67 2.65
N THR A 30 3.92 4.91 3.50
CA THR A 30 5.32 5.18 3.88
C THR A 30 6.26 5.04 2.69
N LEU A 31 6.18 3.94 1.93
CA LEU A 31 7.01 3.74 0.73
C LEU A 31 6.73 4.79 -0.36
N THR A 32 5.48 5.22 -0.50
CA THR A 32 5.15 6.31 -1.44
C THR A 32 5.87 7.60 -1.07
N LYS A 33 5.93 7.94 0.22
CA LYS A 33 6.67 9.12 0.71
C LYS A 33 8.19 8.99 0.53
N ARG A 34 8.75 7.77 0.68
CA ARG A 34 10.18 7.53 0.44
C ARG A 34 10.53 7.72 -1.03
N LEU A 35 9.69 7.20 -1.93
CA LEU A 35 9.84 7.43 -3.37
C LEU A 35 9.74 8.91 -3.72
N GLU A 36 8.79 9.64 -3.13
CA GLU A 36 8.68 11.11 -3.28
C GLU A 36 9.95 11.84 -2.83
N ALA A 37 10.52 11.46 -1.69
CA ALA A 37 11.76 12.04 -1.18
C ALA A 37 12.97 11.72 -2.06
N ALA A 38 13.10 10.47 -2.53
CA ALA A 38 14.17 10.05 -3.43
C ALA A 38 14.08 10.77 -4.79
N ALA A 39 12.87 10.91 -5.32
CA ALA A 39 12.62 11.68 -6.55
C ALA A 39 13.00 13.15 -6.39
N ALA A 40 12.69 13.77 -5.25
CA ALA A 40 13.08 15.15 -4.96
C ALA A 40 14.60 15.32 -4.79
N ALA A 41 15.29 14.30 -4.27
CA ALA A 41 16.76 14.30 -4.11
C ALA A 41 17.50 13.98 -5.41
N GLY A 42 16.84 13.42 -6.43
CA GLY A 42 17.46 13.05 -7.72
C GLY A 42 18.32 11.79 -7.67
N ASP A 43 18.22 10.98 -6.61
CA ASP A 43 18.98 9.73 -6.44
C ASP A 43 18.33 8.60 -7.26
N LYS A 44 18.94 8.29 -8.40
CA LYS A 44 18.40 7.31 -9.36
C LYS A 44 18.35 5.88 -8.80
N ASP A 45 19.32 5.50 -7.98
CA ASP A 45 19.39 4.13 -7.43
C ASP A 45 18.36 3.95 -6.32
N ALA A 46 18.19 4.97 -5.47
CA ALA A 46 17.14 4.99 -4.45
C ALA A 46 15.74 5.01 -5.08
N ILE A 47 15.53 5.79 -6.16
CA ILE A 47 14.26 5.81 -6.89
C ILE A 47 13.91 4.42 -7.44
N ALA A 48 14.87 3.75 -8.10
CA ALA A 48 14.63 2.44 -8.68
C ALA A 48 14.26 1.40 -7.61
N THR A 49 14.99 1.40 -6.49
CA THR A 49 14.78 0.47 -5.37
C THR A 49 13.43 0.69 -4.69
N GLU A 50 13.13 1.93 -4.28
CA GLU A 50 11.87 2.28 -3.60
C GLU A 50 10.66 2.11 -4.52
N HIS A 51 10.82 2.36 -5.83
CA HIS A 51 9.76 2.11 -6.81
C HIS A 51 9.44 0.62 -6.92
N HIS A 52 10.46 -0.24 -7.03
CA HIS A 52 10.28 -1.69 -7.11
C HIS A 52 9.56 -2.23 -5.87
N ASP A 53 10.00 -1.82 -4.68
CA ASP A 53 9.42 -2.28 -3.41
C ASP A 53 7.98 -1.78 -3.24
N LEU A 54 7.69 -0.53 -3.62
CA LEU A 54 6.34 0.02 -3.60
C LEU A 54 5.40 -0.76 -4.53
N VAL A 55 5.82 -1.05 -5.77
CA VAL A 55 5.01 -1.80 -6.73
C VAL A 55 4.73 -3.21 -6.22
N ARG A 56 5.75 -3.91 -5.74
CA ARG A 56 5.62 -5.26 -5.15
C ARG A 56 4.61 -5.28 -4.00
N LEU A 57 4.68 -4.29 -3.11
CA LEU A 57 3.78 -4.21 -1.96
C LEU A 57 2.34 -3.87 -2.37
N ILE A 58 2.15 -3.00 -3.37
CA ILE A 58 0.82 -2.66 -3.89
C ILE A 58 0.14 -3.90 -4.47
N ASP A 59 0.85 -4.71 -5.24
CA ASP A 59 0.29 -5.93 -5.84
C ASP A 59 -0.01 -6.99 -4.77
N LYS A 60 0.84 -7.11 -3.74
CA LYS A 60 0.53 -7.94 -2.57
C LYS A 60 -0.71 -7.45 -1.83
N ALA A 61 -0.86 -6.15 -1.62
CA ALA A 61 -2.03 -5.58 -0.96
C ALA A 61 -3.32 -5.75 -1.79
N ALA A 62 -3.21 -5.77 -3.12
CA ALA A 62 -4.34 -6.04 -4.00
C ALA A 62 -4.79 -7.51 -3.94
N SER A 63 -3.84 -8.45 -4.01
CA SER A 63 -4.13 -9.89 -3.92
C SER A 63 -4.73 -10.29 -2.57
N GLN A 64 -4.31 -9.65 -1.47
CA GLN A 64 -4.87 -9.89 -0.13
C GLN A 64 -6.20 -9.15 0.12
N GLY A 65 -6.71 -8.39 -0.86
CA GLY A 65 -7.98 -7.64 -0.72
C GLY A 65 -7.89 -6.37 0.13
N ALA A 66 -6.70 -5.99 0.62
CA ALA A 66 -6.50 -4.76 1.37
C ALA A 66 -6.69 -3.48 0.52
N LEU A 67 -6.43 -3.60 -0.79
CA LEU A 67 -6.69 -2.59 -1.81
C LEU A 67 -7.53 -3.16 -2.95
N HIS A 68 -8.51 -2.40 -3.43
CA HIS A 68 -9.21 -2.75 -4.67
C HIS A 68 -8.26 -2.67 -5.87
N LYS A 69 -8.45 -3.53 -6.88
CA LYS A 69 -7.64 -3.59 -8.11
C LYS A 69 -7.45 -2.23 -8.78
N ASN A 70 -8.52 -1.43 -8.87
CA ASN A 70 -8.45 -0.09 -9.48
C ASN A 70 -7.63 0.88 -8.62
N THR A 71 -7.69 0.76 -7.29
CA THR A 71 -6.88 1.58 -6.38
C THR A 71 -5.41 1.21 -6.48
N ALA A 72 -5.10 -0.09 -6.59
CA ALA A 72 -3.75 -0.57 -6.84
C ALA A 72 -3.21 -0.05 -8.19
N ALA A 73 -3.98 -0.18 -9.27
CA ALA A 73 -3.62 0.34 -10.59
C ALA A 73 -3.33 1.85 -10.58
N ARG A 74 -4.20 2.66 -9.95
CA ARG A 74 -3.98 4.12 -9.81
C ARG A 74 -2.70 4.43 -9.03
N LYS A 75 -2.39 3.67 -7.97
CA LYS A 75 -1.17 3.88 -7.17
C LYS A 75 0.09 3.49 -7.95
N LYS A 76 0.06 2.38 -8.71
CA LYS A 76 1.18 2.00 -9.60
C LYS A 76 1.44 3.05 -10.67
N ALA A 77 0.38 3.52 -11.34
CA ALA A 77 0.50 4.58 -12.36
C ALA A 77 1.09 5.88 -11.77
N ARG A 78 0.77 6.22 -10.53
CA ARG A 78 1.38 7.36 -9.83
C ARG A 78 2.86 7.10 -9.52
N ALA A 79 3.19 5.94 -8.96
CA ALA A 79 4.57 5.56 -8.63
C ALA A 79 5.47 5.61 -9.87
N SER A 80 5.01 5.06 -11.00
CA SER A 80 5.78 5.08 -12.24
C SER A 80 5.99 6.49 -12.79
N ARG A 81 5.02 7.39 -12.60
CA ARG A 81 5.17 8.81 -12.96
C ARG A 81 6.23 9.52 -12.12
N LEU A 82 6.35 9.18 -10.84
CA LEU A 82 7.37 9.75 -9.97
C LEU A 82 8.77 9.20 -10.27
N ALA A 83 8.85 7.93 -10.68
CA ALA A 83 10.12 7.31 -11.03
C ALA A 83 10.63 7.70 -12.43
N ALA A 84 9.74 8.09 -13.34
CA ALA A 84 10.12 8.57 -14.65
C ALA A 84 10.74 9.98 -14.54
N PRO A 85 11.89 10.24 -15.19
CA PRO A 85 12.39 11.60 -15.32
C PRO A 85 11.37 12.44 -16.09
N SER A 86 11.02 13.62 -15.57
CA SER A 86 10.22 14.59 -16.33
C SER A 86 11.02 15.02 -17.55
N ALA A 87 10.52 14.69 -18.73
CA ALA A 87 10.92 15.31 -19.99
C ALA A 87 10.53 16.80 -20.00
#